data_AF-A0AAN1GQF0-F1
#
_entry.id   AF-A0AAN1GQF0-F1
#
_cell.length_a   1.000
_cell.length_b   1.000
_cell.length_c   1.000
_cell.angle_alpha   90.00
_cell.angle_beta   90.00
_cell.angle_gamma   90.00
#
_symmetry.space_group_name_H-M   'P 1'
#
loop_
_entity.id
_entity.type
_entity.pdbx_description
1 polymer ?
#
loop_
_entity_poly.entity_id
_entity_poly.type
_entity_poly.pdbx_seq_one_letter_code
_entity_poly.pdbx_strand_id
1 'polypeptide(L)'
;MFRKLALAGALPLALGACMQNAEVTAPPVTVALKNQNATAPRIQGYKELTFRTHVVLDKEKMKATGGQPSSANMREVVGARCTVESTEFKATFITPAKVNVPVLKRRPTPAYVQCNAGEQSGRTMLKPELNGTVVGGASAAGLLAAAITAGIAAGRDNWSFIGNHTSGVSILVE
;
A
#
# COMPACT_ATOMS: atom_id res chain seq x y z
N MET A 1 -58.89 27.39 12.46
CA MET A 1 -58.93 26.48 11.30
C MET A 1 -57.51 26.28 10.79
N PHE A 2 -57.11 25.02 10.57
CA PHE A 2 -55.77 24.58 10.17
C PHE A 2 -55.38 24.99 8.74
N ARG A 3 -54.10 25.33 8.47
CA ARG A 3 -53.15 24.49 7.70
C ARG A 3 -51.83 25.21 7.31
N LYS A 4 -50.73 24.60 7.78
CA LYS A 4 -49.44 24.27 7.12
C LYS A 4 -48.96 25.10 5.91
N LEU A 5 -47.70 25.55 5.96
CA LEU A 5 -46.60 25.01 5.13
C LEU A 5 -45.26 25.67 5.49
N ALA A 6 -44.40 24.91 6.16
CA ALA A 6 -42.97 25.19 6.23
C ALA A 6 -42.35 24.79 4.90
N LEU A 7 -41.58 25.68 4.27
CA LEU A 7 -40.73 25.32 3.13
C LEU A 7 -39.27 25.56 3.52
N ALA A 8 -38.57 24.45 3.73
CA ALA A 8 -37.15 24.35 3.92
C ALA A 8 -36.43 24.69 2.61
N GLY A 9 -35.47 25.61 2.65
CA GLY A 9 -34.55 25.91 1.55
C GLY A 9 -33.25 25.16 1.73
N ALA A 10 -33.01 24.20 0.84
CA ALA A 10 -31.97 23.19 0.87
C ALA A 10 -30.53 23.75 0.78
N LEU A 11 -29.65 23.24 1.65
CA LEU A 11 -28.20 23.33 1.52
C LEU A 11 -27.76 22.27 0.48
N PRO A 12 -27.13 22.62 -0.65
CA PRO A 12 -26.51 21.61 -1.51
C PRO A 12 -25.22 21.17 -0.83
N LEU A 13 -25.29 20.07 -0.07
CA LEU A 13 -24.12 19.29 0.30
C LEU A 13 -23.53 18.73 -1.00
N ALA A 14 -22.50 19.41 -1.51
CA ALA A 14 -21.65 18.89 -2.57
C ALA A 14 -21.08 17.55 -2.10
N LEU A 15 -21.67 16.46 -2.60
CA LEU A 15 -21.15 15.11 -2.50
C LEU A 15 -19.79 15.09 -3.20
N GLY A 16 -18.73 15.31 -2.43
CA GLY A 16 -17.40 14.91 -2.84
C GLY A 16 -17.45 13.43 -3.16
N ALA A 17 -17.33 13.09 -4.44
CA ALA A 17 -17.09 11.73 -4.89
C ALA A 17 -15.69 11.31 -4.43
N CYS A 18 -15.54 11.04 -3.14
CA CYS A 18 -14.40 10.33 -2.61
C CYS A 18 -14.35 8.99 -3.33
N MET A 19 -13.22 8.68 -3.98
CA MET A 19 -12.94 7.34 -4.47
C MET A 19 -13.23 6.36 -3.34
N GLN A 20 -14.33 5.61 -3.46
CA GLN A 20 -14.66 4.50 -2.58
C GLN A 20 -13.74 3.35 -2.97
N ASN A 21 -12.46 3.50 -2.65
CA ASN A 21 -11.53 2.39 -2.65
C ASN A 21 -12.12 1.31 -1.77
N ALA A 22 -12.09 0.05 -2.22
CA ALA A 22 -12.64 -1.04 -1.43
C ALA A 22 -11.97 -1.09 -0.05
N GLU A 23 -12.78 -1.28 0.99
CA GLU A 23 -12.29 -1.32 2.37
C GLU A 23 -11.36 -2.53 2.55
N VAL A 24 -10.18 -2.29 3.12
CA VAL A 24 -9.23 -3.37 3.43
C VAL A 24 -9.66 -4.01 4.75
N THR A 25 -10.47 -5.06 4.67
CA THR A 25 -11.04 -5.74 5.84
C THR A 25 -10.15 -6.86 6.39
N ALA A 26 -9.16 -7.32 5.62
CA ALA A 26 -8.25 -8.38 6.04
C ALA A 26 -7.14 -7.87 6.97
N PRO A 27 -6.74 -8.66 8.00
CA PRO A 27 -5.60 -8.32 8.83
C PRO A 27 -4.30 -8.29 7.98
N PRO A 28 -3.30 -7.47 8.36
CA PRO A 28 -2.06 -7.38 7.60
C PRO A 28 -1.34 -8.74 7.50
N VAL A 29 -0.96 -9.12 6.29
CA VAL A 29 -0.15 -10.32 6.04
C VAL A 29 1.32 -9.99 6.26
N THR A 30 2.00 -10.69 7.16
CA THR A 30 3.46 -10.53 7.33
C THR A 30 4.22 -11.44 6.36
N VAL A 31 5.24 -10.90 5.70
CA VAL A 31 6.01 -11.68 4.73
C VAL A 31 6.85 -12.78 5.39
N ALA A 32 6.98 -13.92 4.71
CA ALA A 32 7.86 -15.00 5.13
C ALA A 32 9.29 -14.72 4.64
N LEU A 33 10.28 -14.89 5.51
CA LEU A 33 11.69 -14.75 5.15
C LEU A 33 12.15 -16.00 4.40
N LYS A 34 12.86 -15.82 3.28
CA LYS A 34 13.41 -16.95 2.50
C LYS A 34 14.65 -17.55 3.14
N ASN A 35 15.49 -16.70 3.75
CA ASN A 35 16.67 -17.13 4.49
C ASN A 35 16.66 -16.42 5.85
N GLN A 36 16.13 -17.11 6.87
CA GLN A 36 15.95 -16.54 8.20
C GLN A 36 17.29 -16.15 8.84
N ASN A 37 18.33 -16.98 8.69
CA ASN A 37 19.64 -16.74 9.30
C ASN A 37 20.36 -15.52 8.71
N ALA A 38 20.24 -15.30 7.40
CA ALA A 38 20.86 -14.16 6.73
C ALA A 38 20.02 -12.87 6.82
N THR A 39 18.70 -13.01 6.86
CA THR A 39 17.77 -11.87 6.73
C THR A 39 17.30 -11.34 8.08
N ALA A 40 16.97 -12.22 9.05
CA ALA A 40 16.42 -11.80 10.34
C ALA A 40 17.34 -10.82 11.11
N PRO A 41 18.67 -11.01 11.16
CA PRO A 41 19.56 -10.05 11.85
C PRO A 41 19.59 -8.67 11.21
N ARG A 42 19.15 -8.54 9.95
CA ARG A 42 19.07 -7.27 9.23
C ARG A 42 17.75 -6.56 9.47
N ILE A 43 16.72 -7.22 10.00
CA ILE A 43 15.40 -6.61 10.20
C ILE A 43 15.48 -5.54 11.29
N GLN A 44 15.00 -4.34 10.98
CA GLN A 44 14.92 -3.21 11.91
C GLN A 44 13.46 -2.92 12.32
N GLY A 45 12.52 -3.59 11.67
CA GLY A 45 11.09 -3.43 11.88
C GLY A 45 10.32 -3.85 10.64
N TYR A 46 9.01 -3.57 10.64
CA TYR A 46 8.13 -3.81 9.52
C TYR A 46 7.41 -2.52 9.14
N LYS A 47 7.15 -2.36 7.85
CA LYS A 47 6.35 -1.29 7.28
C LYS A 47 5.11 -1.91 6.64
N GLU A 48 3.94 -1.39 6.99
CA GLU A 48 2.70 -1.79 6.35
C GLU A 48 2.60 -1.11 4.97
N LEU A 49 2.39 -1.91 3.93
CA LEU A 49 2.07 -1.44 2.58
C LEU A 49 0.67 -1.95 2.20
N THR A 50 -0.14 -1.05 1.65
CA THR A 50 -1.46 -1.41 1.11
C THR A 50 -1.31 -1.73 -0.38
N PHE A 51 -1.73 -2.91 -0.79
CA PHE A 51 -1.70 -3.39 -2.17
C PHE A 51 -3.10 -3.38 -2.76
N ARG A 52 -3.26 -2.76 -3.92
CA ARG A 52 -4.51 -2.68 -4.67
C ARG A 52 -4.27 -3.04 -6.13
N THR A 53 -5.19 -3.78 -6.73
CA THR A 53 -5.09 -4.20 -8.14
C THR A 53 -6.11 -3.44 -8.97
N HIS A 54 -5.72 -3.00 -10.16
CA HIS A 54 -6.58 -2.24 -11.05
C HIS A 54 -6.49 -2.75 -12.48
N VAL A 55 -7.61 -2.73 -13.18
CA VAL A 55 -7.67 -2.89 -14.65
C VAL A 55 -7.70 -1.53 -15.30
N VAL A 56 -7.01 -1.40 -16.43
CA VAL A 56 -7.03 -0.19 -17.25
C VAL A 56 -8.29 -0.20 -18.10
N LEU A 57 -9.15 0.80 -17.92
CA LEU A 57 -10.37 0.93 -18.73
C LEU A 57 -10.10 1.66 -20.05
N ASP A 58 -9.19 2.64 -20.02
CA ASP A 58 -8.87 3.50 -21.16
C ASP A 58 -7.37 3.83 -21.15
N LYS A 59 -6.62 3.19 -22.06
CA LYS A 59 -5.16 3.37 -22.16
C LYS A 59 -4.77 4.76 -22.63
N GLU A 60 -5.61 5.43 -23.44
CA GLU A 60 -5.32 6.76 -23.96
C GLU A 60 -5.47 7.82 -22.86
N LYS A 61 -6.55 7.73 -22.08
CA LYS A 61 -6.74 8.64 -20.94
C LYS A 61 -5.73 8.38 -19.82
N MET A 62 -5.33 7.12 -19.60
CA MET A 62 -4.26 6.80 -18.66
C MET A 62 -2.93 7.47 -19.05
N LYS A 63 -2.59 7.48 -20.36
CA LYS A 63 -1.40 8.19 -20.86
C LYS A 63 -1.55 9.71 -20.69
N ALA A 64 -2.75 10.25 -20.96
CA ALA A 64 -3.04 11.68 -20.80
C ALA A 64 -2.93 12.15 -19.34
N THR A 65 -3.22 11.29 -18.36
CA THR A 65 -3.06 11.58 -16.93
C THR A 65 -1.68 11.22 -16.37
N GLY A 66 -0.69 10.94 -17.23
CA GLY A 66 0.66 10.58 -16.81
C GLY A 66 0.74 9.27 -16.01
N GLY A 67 -0.21 8.36 -16.21
CA GLY A 67 -0.29 7.09 -15.47
C GLY A 67 -0.99 7.20 -14.10
N GLN A 68 -1.57 8.36 -13.76
CA GLN A 68 -2.26 8.55 -12.49
C GLN A 68 -3.56 7.71 -12.45
N PRO A 69 -3.78 6.88 -11.42
CA PRO A 69 -5.03 6.15 -11.23
C PRO A 69 -6.18 7.11 -10.95
N SER A 70 -7.24 6.99 -11.75
CA SER A 70 -8.51 7.69 -11.56
C SER A 70 -9.64 6.71 -11.87
N SER A 71 -10.81 6.90 -11.25
CA SER A 71 -12.00 6.09 -11.54
C SER A 71 -12.47 6.21 -13.01
N ALA A 72 -12.03 7.24 -13.72
CA ALA A 72 -12.31 7.43 -15.14
C ALA A 72 -11.44 6.56 -16.04
N ASN A 73 -10.25 6.14 -15.58
CA ASN A 73 -9.24 5.47 -16.41
C ASN A 73 -8.89 4.06 -15.90
N MET A 74 -9.24 3.75 -14.65
CA MET A 74 -8.97 2.48 -13.99
C MET A 74 -10.14 2.03 -13.13
N ARG A 75 -10.30 0.72 -13.00
CA ARG A 75 -11.24 0.11 -12.04
C ARG A 75 -10.48 -0.80 -11.09
N GLU A 76 -10.73 -0.64 -9.79
CA GLU A 76 -10.19 -1.55 -8.78
C GLU A 76 -10.77 -2.96 -8.93
N VAL A 77 -9.89 -3.95 -8.90
CA VAL A 77 -10.22 -5.37 -8.91
C VAL A 77 -10.07 -5.92 -7.50
N VAL A 78 -11.15 -6.46 -6.97
CA VAL A 78 -11.17 -7.18 -5.70
C VAL A 78 -11.01 -8.67 -5.99
N GLY A 79 -10.22 -9.37 -5.18
CA GLY A 79 -10.01 -10.81 -5.31
C GLY A 79 -8.79 -11.22 -6.12
N ALA A 80 -7.93 -10.29 -6.56
CA ALA A 80 -6.75 -10.66 -7.34
C ALA A 80 -5.70 -11.37 -6.45
N ARG A 81 -5.21 -12.52 -6.90
CA ARG A 81 -4.16 -13.26 -6.20
C ARG A 81 -2.80 -12.67 -6.54
N CYS A 82 -2.14 -12.12 -5.53
CA CYS A 82 -0.85 -11.47 -5.67
C CYS A 82 0.25 -12.21 -4.91
N THR A 83 1.45 -12.23 -5.48
CA THR A 83 2.68 -12.67 -4.83
C THR A 83 3.68 -11.52 -4.85
N VAL A 84 4.16 -11.11 -3.68
CA VAL A 84 5.33 -10.22 -3.54
C VAL A 84 6.56 -11.07 -3.21
N GLU A 85 7.64 -10.85 -3.94
CA GLU A 85 8.84 -11.68 -3.83
C GLU A 85 10.11 -10.86 -4.05
N SER A 86 11.04 -10.94 -3.10
CA SER A 86 12.44 -10.50 -3.24
C SER A 86 13.37 -11.67 -2.96
N THR A 87 14.69 -11.46 -2.94
CA THR A 87 15.65 -12.46 -2.45
C THR A 87 15.49 -12.73 -0.95
N GLU A 88 15.05 -11.72 -0.19
CA GLU A 88 14.93 -11.75 1.27
C GLU A 88 13.62 -12.35 1.77
N PHE A 89 12.50 -12.09 1.08
CA PHE A 89 11.18 -12.49 1.54
C PHE A 89 10.20 -12.84 0.42
N LYS A 90 9.10 -13.47 0.81
CA LYS A 90 7.97 -13.80 -0.05
C LYS A 90 6.65 -13.73 0.72
N ALA A 91 5.58 -13.27 0.08
CA ALA A 91 4.22 -13.45 0.56
C ALA A 91 3.24 -13.61 -0.60
N THR A 92 2.15 -14.32 -0.31
CA THR A 92 0.99 -14.42 -1.19
C THR A 92 -0.24 -13.89 -0.46
N PHE A 93 -1.03 -13.08 -1.13
CA PHE A 93 -2.19 -12.39 -0.56
C PHE A 93 -3.25 -12.13 -1.65
N ILE A 94 -4.45 -11.76 -1.25
CA ILE A 94 -5.56 -11.41 -2.15
C ILE A 94 -5.85 -9.92 -2.01
N THR A 95 -5.85 -9.15 -3.10
CA THR A 95 -6.07 -7.69 -3.04
C THR A 95 -7.56 -7.32 -2.97
N PRO A 96 -7.92 -6.21 -2.31
CA PRO A 96 -7.03 -5.27 -1.61
C PRO A 96 -6.53 -5.84 -0.27
N ALA A 97 -5.24 -5.66 0.03
CA ALA A 97 -4.61 -6.21 1.23
C ALA A 97 -3.54 -5.31 1.82
N LYS A 98 -3.38 -5.36 3.14
CA LYS A 98 -2.21 -4.83 3.84
C LYS A 98 -1.16 -5.91 3.98
N VAL A 99 0.10 -5.58 3.72
CA VAL A 99 1.23 -6.51 3.85
C VAL A 99 2.36 -5.82 4.62
N ASN A 100 2.83 -6.47 5.67
CA ASN A 100 3.97 -6.02 6.46
C ASN A 100 5.27 -6.47 5.79
N VAL A 101 5.97 -5.54 5.15
CA VAL A 101 7.27 -5.76 4.53
C VAL A 101 8.40 -5.35 5.47
N PRO A 102 9.54 -6.06 5.50
CA PRO A 102 10.63 -5.78 6.43
C PRO A 102 11.35 -4.49 6.03
N VAL A 103 11.69 -3.71 7.05
CA VAL A 103 12.71 -2.66 6.96
C VAL A 103 14.05 -3.33 7.24
N LEU A 104 14.99 -3.23 6.31
CA LEU A 104 16.24 -3.97 6.36
C LEU A 104 17.44 -3.04 6.50
N LYS A 105 18.41 -3.48 7.33
CA LYS A 105 19.74 -2.92 7.42
C LYS A 105 20.51 -3.28 6.15
N ARG A 106 21.08 -2.27 5.48
CA ARG A 106 21.67 -2.33 4.12
C ARG A 106 20.62 -2.58 3.03
N ARG A 107 20.93 -2.11 1.82
CA ARG A 107 20.07 -2.18 0.65
C ARG A 107 19.61 -3.63 0.37
N PRO A 108 18.30 -3.92 0.37
CA PRO A 108 17.79 -5.20 -0.06
C PRO A 108 17.65 -5.26 -1.58
N THR A 109 17.38 -6.45 -2.09
CA THR A 109 17.01 -6.62 -3.51
C THR A 109 15.62 -6.04 -3.79
N PRO A 110 15.37 -5.50 -5.00
CA PRO A 110 14.02 -5.09 -5.40
C PRO A 110 13.03 -6.25 -5.25
N ALA A 111 11.83 -5.94 -4.76
CA ALA A 111 10.76 -6.92 -4.68
C ALA A 111 9.87 -6.81 -5.92
N TYR A 112 9.48 -7.94 -6.50
CA TYR A 112 8.52 -8.00 -7.60
C TYR A 112 7.17 -8.43 -7.07
N VAL A 113 6.13 -7.75 -7.51
CA VAL A 113 4.74 -8.05 -7.19
C VAL A 113 4.09 -8.53 -8.46
N GLN A 114 3.62 -9.78 -8.47
CA GLN A 114 2.85 -10.36 -9.56
C GLN A 114 1.43 -10.58 -9.08
N CYS A 115 0.44 -10.04 -9.78
CA CYS A 115 -0.98 -10.23 -9.49
C CYS A 115 -1.70 -10.88 -10.66
N ASN A 116 -2.62 -11.78 -10.34
CA ASN A 116 -3.50 -12.44 -11.31
C ASN A 116 -4.96 -12.24 -10.89
N ALA A 117 -5.79 -11.77 -11.81
CA ALA A 117 -7.21 -11.55 -11.64
C ALA A 117 -7.97 -12.26 -12.77
N GLY A 118 -8.40 -13.51 -12.53
CA GLY A 118 -8.94 -14.34 -13.60
C GLY A 118 -7.88 -14.60 -14.68
N GLU A 119 -8.17 -14.20 -15.92
CA GLU A 119 -7.24 -14.33 -17.06
C GLU A 119 -6.25 -13.14 -17.17
N GLN A 120 -6.48 -12.06 -16.42
CA GLN A 120 -5.64 -10.86 -16.48
C GLN A 120 -4.48 -10.95 -15.50
N SER A 121 -3.32 -10.44 -15.91
CA SER A 121 -2.13 -10.48 -15.06
C SER A 121 -1.33 -9.19 -15.14
N GLY A 122 -0.56 -8.93 -14.09
CA GLY A 122 0.11 -7.66 -13.91
C GLY A 122 1.33 -7.78 -13.02
N ARG A 123 2.39 -7.04 -13.36
CA ARG A 123 3.64 -7.03 -12.61
C ARG A 123 4.09 -5.63 -12.29
N THR A 124 4.50 -5.39 -11.06
CA THR A 124 5.19 -4.16 -10.66
C THR A 124 6.43 -4.48 -9.83
N MET A 125 7.37 -3.54 -9.81
CA MET A 125 8.61 -3.66 -9.05
C MET A 125 8.62 -2.61 -7.93
N LEU A 126 8.81 -3.08 -6.70
CA LEU A 126 9.02 -2.25 -5.54
C LEU A 126 10.53 -2.00 -5.40
N LYS A 127 10.93 -0.75 -5.65
CA LYS A 127 12.30 -0.32 -5.44
C LYS A 127 12.54 -0.08 -3.95
N PRO A 128 13.69 -0.53 -3.41
CA PRO A 128 14.08 -0.19 -2.06
C PRO A 128 14.60 1.25 -2.01
N GLU A 129 14.17 1.97 -1.00
CA GLU A 129 14.55 3.36 -0.75
C GLU A 129 15.09 3.52 0.67
N LEU A 130 16.00 4.49 0.83
CA LEU A 130 16.59 4.83 2.12
C LEU A 130 15.51 5.49 2.99
N ASN A 131 15.22 4.90 4.14
CA ASN A 131 14.31 5.49 5.11
C ASN A 131 15.01 6.63 5.85
N GLY A 132 14.70 7.88 5.51
CA GLY A 132 15.17 9.04 6.27
C GLY A 132 14.65 9.10 7.72
N THR A 133 13.61 8.33 8.05
CA THR A 133 13.02 8.24 9.39
C THR A 133 12.34 6.88 9.55
N VAL A 134 12.83 6.07 10.49
CA VAL A 134 12.11 4.85 10.90
C VAL A 134 11.11 5.26 11.98
N VAL A 135 9.83 5.31 11.61
CA VAL A 135 8.77 5.27 12.62
C VAL A 135 8.65 3.81 13.04
N GLY A 136 9.35 3.45 14.12
CA GLY A 136 9.24 2.13 14.72
C GLY A 136 7.78 1.88 15.06
N GLY A 137 7.17 0.85 14.45
CA GLY A 137 5.82 0.41 14.75
C GLY A 137 5.73 -0.12 16.17
N ALA A 138 5.60 0.77 17.13
CA ALA A 138 5.18 0.47 18.48
C ALA A 138 3.65 0.34 18.49
N SER A 139 3.12 -0.82 18.84
CA SER A 139 1.73 -0.92 19.29
C SER A 139 1.54 0.04 20.47
N ALA A 140 0.42 0.77 20.48
CA ALA A 140 0.21 2.09 21.08
C ALA A 140 0.37 2.26 22.61
N ALA A 141 0.97 1.33 23.36
CA ALA A 141 0.90 1.35 24.83
C ALA A 141 2.20 1.70 25.59
N GLY A 142 3.38 1.90 24.98
CA GLY A 142 4.61 2.03 25.81
C GLY A 142 5.88 2.73 25.29
N LEU A 143 5.90 3.37 24.13
CA LEU A 143 7.17 3.76 23.46
C LEU A 143 7.38 5.25 23.16
N LEU A 144 6.59 6.15 23.76
CA LEU A 144 6.72 7.59 23.51
C LEU A 144 7.97 8.24 24.13
N ALA A 145 8.64 7.60 25.10
CA ALA A 145 9.79 8.19 25.80
C ALA A 145 11.18 7.81 25.23
N ALA A 146 11.31 6.75 24.42
CA ALA A 146 12.60 6.24 23.95
C ALA A 146 12.92 6.53 22.47
N ALA A 147 11.97 7.07 21.70
CA ALA A 147 12.04 7.14 20.24
C ALA A 147 12.88 8.30 19.66
N ILE A 148 13.18 9.34 20.46
CA ILE A 148 13.71 10.61 19.92
C ILE A 148 15.25 10.58 19.79
N THR A 149 15.97 9.97 20.72
CA THR A 149 17.45 10.00 20.75
C THR A 149 18.13 8.90 19.92
N ALA A 150 17.46 7.79 19.62
CA ALA A 150 18.00 6.73 18.74
C ALA A 150 17.77 6.97 17.23
N GLY A 151 16.93 7.94 16.86
CA GLY A 151 16.43 8.13 15.49
C GLY A 151 17.45 8.68 14.48
N ILE A 152 18.46 9.42 14.90
CA ILE A 152 19.34 10.19 13.98
C ILE A 152 20.50 9.32 13.43
N ALA A 153 21.02 8.36 14.22
CA ALA A 153 22.06 7.45 13.75
C ALA A 153 21.51 6.21 13.03
N ALA A 154 20.30 5.75 13.38
CA ALA A 154 19.67 4.57 12.78
C ALA A 154 19.13 4.83 11.36
N GLY A 155 18.84 6.07 10.98
CA GLY A 155 18.23 6.39 9.67
C GLY A 155 19.13 6.17 8.44
N ARG A 156 20.47 6.14 8.60
CA ARG A 156 21.37 6.10 7.43
C ARG A 156 21.48 4.73 6.74
N ASP A 157 21.12 3.65 7.43
CA ASP A 157 21.31 2.27 6.93
C ASP A 157 20.00 1.49 6.78
N ASN A 158 18.85 2.14 6.97
CA ASN A 158 17.55 1.49 6.97
C ASN A 158 16.89 1.66 5.62
N TRP A 159 16.52 0.55 4.99
CA TRP A 159 15.90 0.53 3.68
C TRP A 159 14.49 -0.05 3.79
N SER A 160 13.53 0.58 3.12
CA SER A 160 12.18 0.02 2.97
C SER A 160 11.70 0.06 1.54
N PHE A 161 10.52 -0.49 1.31
CA PHE A 161 9.78 -0.37 0.07
C PHE A 161 8.72 0.72 0.23
N ILE A 162 8.52 1.52 -0.81
CA ILE A 162 7.47 2.55 -0.86
C ILE A 162 6.35 2.13 -1.82
N GLY A 163 5.15 2.66 -1.56
CA GLY A 163 4.06 2.60 -2.53
C GLY A 163 4.37 3.48 -3.75
N ASN A 164 3.87 3.09 -4.93
CA ASN A 164 3.99 3.88 -6.15
C ASN A 164 2.84 4.91 -6.31
N HIS A 165 1.83 4.87 -5.44
CA HIS A 165 0.72 5.82 -5.41
C HIS A 165 0.34 6.23 -3.98
N THR A 166 -0.45 7.31 -3.86
CA THR A 166 -0.95 7.83 -2.58
C THR A 166 -1.80 6.83 -1.80
N SER A 167 -2.41 5.86 -2.48
CA SER A 167 -3.20 4.76 -1.90
C SER A 167 -2.36 3.51 -1.56
N GLY A 168 -1.04 3.53 -1.80
CA GLY A 168 -0.13 2.42 -1.58
C GLY A 168 0.50 1.89 -2.88
N VAL A 169 0.62 0.56 -2.98
CA VAL A 169 1.08 -0.13 -4.19
C VAL A 169 -0.11 -0.42 -5.08
N SER A 170 -0.18 0.23 -6.25
CA SER A 170 -1.16 -0.12 -7.28
C SER A 170 -0.51 -1.00 -8.34
N ILE A 171 -1.15 -2.14 -8.61
CA ILE A 171 -0.75 -3.09 -9.66
C ILE A 171 -1.77 -3.00 -10.79
N LEU A 172 -1.28 -2.77 -12.00
CA LEU A 172 -2.08 -2.78 -13.22
C LEU A 172 -2.09 -4.20 -13.77
N VAL A 173 -3.29 -4.77 -13.94
CA VAL A 173 -3.49 -6.04 -14.64
C VAL A 173 -4.15 -5.75 -15.98
N GLU A 174 -3.66 -6.41 -17.03
CA GLU A 174 -4.21 -6.33 -18.38
C GLU A 174 -4.57 -7.73 -18.87
#